data_AF-A0A6N8S548-F1
#
_entry.id   AF-A0A6N8S548-F1
#
_cell.length_a   1.000
_cell.length_b   1.000
_cell.length_c   1.000
_cell.angle_alpha   90.00
_cell.angle_beta   90.00
_cell.angle_gamma   90.00
#
_symmetry.space_group_name_H-M   'P 1'
#
loop_
_entity.id
_entity.type
_entity.pdbx_description
1 polymer ?
#
loop_
_entity_poly.entity_id
_entity_poly.type
_entity_poly.pdbx_seq_one_letter_code
_entity_poly.pdbx_strand_id
1 'polypeptide(L)'
;MYCTLKTFTKTRLFRFAFLVFLLPCLLLPPACSYSTETVGKHLAAGDTSKAHVEQDTSFDILYVTNRAPSTSVEEKLSYGATRGHSMAYGSVTLAHRGVSVEVVRISKHGEFPQSPYPIELTDRGPRRVPAVVDAHLSATAALQGEVSRRLAKAKRKEVVVFIHGYNNSFDDAAKATGKICNTLSADFVCVSLSWPAGGSGGAFYGYNIDRESGEFAVLDLKKAIRTLATADGVERLHLIAHSRGADVLLSALHQLGMESYMTRTSISERYKINNVVLFAPDVDLDVATTKLFGFVSDPDAPFGTRASPYGLLPPVGSLHLTVYSSPNNQALALSSALFGSVIRLGRLTSASIDSKAASANALWNNTQISGVADFVEYQGNASFTGHSYFLDDPAVQKDLDALLRGHLKAGNPGRPLIEIKRPFWKIIGRTSQIKRD
;
A
#
# COMPACT_ATOMS: atom_id res chain seq x y z
N MET A 1 -25.90 -71.35 -22.25
CA MET A 1 -26.85 -71.53 -21.12
C MET A 1 -27.45 -70.17 -20.82
N TYR A 2 -28.74 -70.01 -21.08
CA TYR A 2 -29.55 -68.79 -20.93
C TYR A 2 -29.96 -68.56 -19.46
N CYS A 3 -30.10 -67.30 -19.04
CA CYS A 3 -31.21 -66.72 -18.22
C CYS A 3 -30.78 -65.35 -17.63
N THR A 4 -31.20 -64.20 -18.20
CA THR A 4 -32.39 -63.35 -17.93
C THR A 4 -32.37 -62.40 -16.70
N LEU A 5 -32.33 -61.10 -17.05
CA LEU A 5 -32.97 -59.89 -16.51
C LEU A 5 -33.41 -59.78 -15.02
N LYS A 6 -33.04 -58.64 -14.41
CA LYS A 6 -34.02 -57.63 -13.97
C LYS A 6 -33.43 -56.21 -13.82
N THR A 7 -34.26 -55.26 -14.18
CA THR A 7 -34.09 -53.80 -14.31
C THR A 7 -34.05 -53.07 -12.96
N PHE A 8 -33.30 -51.97 -12.87
CA PHE A 8 -33.62 -50.86 -11.96
C PHE A 8 -33.30 -49.51 -12.59
N THR A 9 -34.34 -48.70 -12.73
CA THR A 9 -34.34 -47.30 -13.15
C THR A 9 -34.32 -46.39 -11.92
N LYS A 10 -33.56 -45.28 -11.98
CA LYS A 10 -34.03 -43.89 -11.70
C LYS A 10 -32.84 -42.96 -11.43
N THR A 11 -32.52 -42.18 -12.44
CA THR A 11 -31.75 -40.93 -12.43
C THR A 11 -32.49 -39.88 -11.58
N ARG A 12 -31.79 -39.23 -10.62
CA ARG A 12 -32.28 -38.01 -9.95
C ARG A 12 -31.56 -36.80 -10.54
N LEU A 13 -32.29 -36.01 -11.33
CA LEU A 13 -31.95 -34.64 -11.73
C LEU A 13 -32.43 -33.69 -10.61
N PHE A 14 -31.53 -32.94 -9.98
CA PHE A 14 -31.90 -31.81 -9.13
C PHE A 14 -32.05 -30.55 -10.00
N ARG A 15 -33.28 -30.03 -10.10
CA ARG A 15 -33.59 -28.70 -10.64
C ARG A 15 -33.50 -27.68 -9.49
N PHE A 16 -32.61 -26.70 -9.61
CA PHE A 16 -32.65 -25.48 -8.78
C PHE A 16 -33.59 -24.48 -9.44
N ALA A 17 -34.64 -24.08 -8.73
CA ALA A 17 -35.59 -23.05 -9.14
C ALA A 17 -35.07 -21.66 -8.70
N PHE A 18 -35.03 -20.73 -9.66
CA PHE A 18 -34.88 -19.30 -9.44
C PHE A 18 -36.14 -18.74 -8.75
N LEU A 19 -35.98 -17.96 -7.69
CA LEU A 19 -37.06 -17.15 -7.11
C LEU A 19 -36.74 -15.67 -7.31
N VAL A 20 -37.50 -15.05 -8.22
CA VAL A 20 -37.54 -13.60 -8.47
C VAL A 20 -38.65 -13.03 -7.59
N PHE A 21 -38.35 -12.04 -6.74
CA PHE A 21 -39.36 -11.25 -6.05
C PHE A 21 -39.51 -9.89 -6.75
N LEU A 22 -40.68 -9.71 -7.38
CA LEU A 22 -41.23 -8.44 -7.86
C LEU A 22 -42.14 -7.87 -6.77
N LEU A 23 -41.95 -6.60 -6.39
CA LEU A 23 -43.04 -5.79 -5.82
C LEU A 23 -42.90 -4.31 -6.25
N PRO A 24 -44.03 -3.59 -6.38
CA PRO A 24 -44.21 -2.58 -7.41
C PRO A 24 -44.05 -1.14 -6.92
N CYS A 25 -43.83 -0.30 -7.92
CA CYS A 25 -43.76 1.15 -7.91
C CYS A 25 -45.12 1.80 -7.59
N LEU A 26 -45.15 2.77 -6.67
CA LEU A 26 -46.21 3.78 -6.56
C LEU A 26 -45.54 5.15 -6.39
N LEU A 27 -45.72 5.98 -7.41
CA LEU A 27 -45.24 7.34 -7.54
C LEU A 27 -46.20 8.32 -6.84
N LEU A 28 -45.66 9.21 -6.01
CA LEU A 28 -46.32 10.46 -5.61
C LEU A 28 -45.30 11.61 -5.75
N PRO A 29 -45.66 12.76 -6.37
CA PRO A 29 -44.75 13.89 -6.57
C PRO A 29 -44.68 14.76 -5.30
N PRO A 30 -43.53 15.39 -4.99
CA PRO A 30 -43.54 16.49 -4.03
C PRO A 30 -44.02 17.77 -4.72
N ALA A 31 -45.04 18.37 -4.13
CA ALA A 31 -45.61 19.65 -4.50
C ALA A 31 -44.61 20.79 -4.26
N CYS A 32 -44.67 21.80 -5.14
CA CYS A 32 -44.11 23.12 -4.89
C CYS A 32 -44.70 23.72 -3.62
N SER A 33 -43.86 24.36 -2.80
CA SER A 33 -44.32 25.32 -1.79
C SER A 33 -43.39 26.51 -1.82
N TYR A 34 -43.88 27.58 -2.42
CA TYR A 34 -43.42 28.94 -2.18
C TYR A 34 -44.06 29.41 -0.87
N SER A 35 -43.25 29.83 0.08
CA SER A 35 -43.68 30.74 1.14
C SER A 35 -42.63 31.85 1.31
N THR A 36 -43.02 33.02 0.83
CA THR A 36 -42.50 34.32 1.22
C THR A 36 -43.08 34.69 2.59
N GLU A 37 -42.26 35.14 3.54
CA GLU A 37 -42.59 36.14 4.57
C GLU A 37 -41.30 36.51 5.35
N THR A 38 -40.75 37.70 5.10
CA THR A 38 -40.83 38.95 5.91
C THR A 38 -39.89 39.02 7.13
N VAL A 39 -38.77 39.71 6.89
CA VAL A 39 -38.17 40.79 7.71
C VAL A 39 -38.59 40.89 9.18
N GLY A 40 -37.67 40.50 10.06
CA GLY A 40 -37.58 41.00 11.44
C GLY A 40 -36.19 41.58 11.68
N LYS A 41 -36.09 42.92 11.68
CA LYS A 41 -34.88 43.66 12.07
C LYS A 41 -34.59 43.44 13.56
N HIS A 42 -33.39 42.95 13.89
CA HIS A 42 -32.76 43.29 15.15
C HIS A 42 -31.32 43.74 14.91
N LEU A 43 -31.13 45.04 15.10
CA LEU A 43 -29.85 45.71 15.21
C LEU A 43 -29.26 45.36 16.58
N ALA A 44 -28.09 44.72 16.58
CA ALA A 44 -27.17 44.75 17.71
C ALA A 44 -25.78 45.05 17.16
N ALA A 45 -25.19 46.12 17.70
CA ALA A 45 -23.93 46.69 17.29
C ALA A 45 -22.74 45.83 17.72
N GLY A 46 -21.74 45.76 16.83
CA GLY A 46 -20.31 45.74 17.15
C GLY A 46 -19.78 44.63 18.07
N ASP A 47 -19.18 43.61 17.46
CA ASP A 47 -17.77 43.36 17.74
C ASP A 47 -17.11 42.77 16.49
N THR A 48 -16.07 43.45 16.00
CA THR A 48 -15.29 43.01 14.84
C THR A 48 -14.44 41.82 15.25
N SER A 49 -15.01 40.62 15.22
CA SER A 49 -14.22 39.40 15.21
C SER A 49 -13.43 39.40 13.90
N LYS A 50 -12.11 39.56 14.01
CA LYS A 50 -11.19 39.24 12.92
C LYS A 50 -11.48 37.80 12.54
N ALA A 51 -12.20 37.58 11.45
CA ALA A 51 -12.25 36.29 10.79
C ALA A 51 -10.80 35.92 10.50
N HIS A 52 -10.27 34.97 11.27
CA HIS A 52 -9.10 34.22 10.85
C HIS A 52 -9.53 33.56 9.54
N VAL A 53 -9.13 34.16 8.41
CA VAL A 53 -9.10 33.45 7.14
C VAL A 53 -8.06 32.37 7.36
N GLU A 54 -8.52 31.20 7.81
CA GLU A 54 -7.76 29.97 7.78
C GLU A 54 -7.35 29.82 6.31
N GLN A 55 -6.10 30.19 5.98
CA GLN A 55 -5.62 30.01 4.63
C GLN A 55 -5.65 28.50 4.36
N ASP A 56 -6.56 28.05 3.51
CA ASP A 56 -6.60 26.70 2.95
C ASP A 56 -5.24 26.46 2.25
N THR A 57 -4.25 25.99 2.99
CA THR A 57 -2.96 25.62 2.43
C THR A 57 -3.17 24.36 1.60
N SER A 58 -2.96 24.48 0.29
CA SER A 58 -3.03 23.37 -0.63
C SER A 58 -1.64 22.90 -1.03
N PHE A 59 -1.51 21.60 -1.30
CA PHE A 59 -0.27 20.98 -1.74
C PHE A 59 -0.55 19.82 -2.69
N ASP A 60 0.42 19.51 -3.56
CA ASP A 60 0.27 18.51 -4.61
C ASP A 60 1.16 17.29 -4.35
N ILE A 61 0.55 16.10 -4.34
CA ILE A 61 1.28 14.82 -4.34
C ILE A 61 1.22 14.17 -5.73
N LEU A 62 2.22 13.34 -6.06
CA LEU A 62 2.18 12.49 -7.24
C LEU A 62 1.32 11.27 -6.92
N TYR A 63 0.54 10.78 -7.87
CA TYR A 63 -0.10 9.47 -7.75
C TYR A 63 0.29 8.58 -8.91
N VAL A 64 0.29 7.27 -8.66
CA VAL A 64 0.25 6.23 -9.69
C VAL A 64 -0.83 5.24 -9.30
N THR A 65 -1.65 4.82 -10.26
CA THR A 65 -2.78 3.92 -10.00
C THR A 65 -3.07 3.01 -11.19
N ASN A 66 -3.51 1.79 -10.89
CA ASN A 66 -4.14 0.87 -11.85
C ASN A 66 -5.62 0.65 -11.52
N ARG A 67 -6.27 1.65 -10.91
CA ARG A 67 -7.72 1.75 -10.82
C ARG A 67 -8.29 2.22 -12.16
N ALA A 68 -9.44 1.69 -12.54
CA ALA A 68 -10.18 2.21 -13.68
C ALA A 68 -10.66 3.63 -13.37
N PRO A 69 -10.50 4.59 -14.30
CA PRO A 69 -11.08 5.91 -14.15
C PRO A 69 -12.61 5.80 -14.13
N SER A 70 -13.23 6.63 -13.29
CA SER A 70 -14.66 6.86 -13.27
C SER A 70 -14.89 8.33 -13.59
N THR A 71 -15.66 8.60 -14.65
CA THR A 71 -16.15 9.94 -14.96
C THR A 71 -17.52 10.09 -14.30
N SER A 72 -17.63 10.99 -13.32
CA SER A 72 -18.93 11.33 -12.75
C SER A 72 -19.77 12.13 -13.75
N VAL A 73 -21.05 12.35 -13.41
CA VAL A 73 -21.99 13.19 -14.18
C VAL A 73 -21.47 14.63 -14.34
N GLU A 74 -20.53 15.07 -13.49
CA GLU A 74 -19.89 16.40 -13.53
C GLU A 74 -18.57 16.43 -14.34
N GLU A 75 -18.24 15.39 -15.12
CA GLU A 75 -16.99 15.25 -15.90
C GLU A 75 -15.68 15.32 -15.08
N LYS A 76 -15.76 15.27 -13.75
CA LYS A 76 -14.57 15.23 -12.89
C LYS A 76 -13.93 13.84 -12.91
N LEU A 77 -12.63 13.81 -13.18
CA LEU A 77 -11.82 12.60 -13.09
C LEU A 77 -11.83 12.06 -11.65
N SER A 78 -12.24 10.81 -11.50
CA SER A 78 -12.11 10.04 -10.25
C SER A 78 -11.65 8.62 -10.55
N TYR A 79 -11.32 7.84 -9.52
CA TYR A 79 -10.88 6.45 -9.67
C TYR A 79 -11.69 5.54 -8.74
N GLY A 80 -12.34 4.53 -9.33
CA GLY A 80 -13.17 3.57 -8.60
C GLY A 80 -12.39 2.42 -7.97
N ALA A 81 -13.12 1.40 -7.52
CA ALA A 81 -12.54 0.14 -7.04
C ALA A 81 -12.26 -0.88 -8.16
N THR A 82 -12.70 -0.59 -9.39
CA THR A 82 -12.52 -1.49 -10.53
C THR A 82 -11.08 -1.51 -11.01
N ARG A 83 -10.61 -2.68 -11.46
CA ARG A 83 -9.29 -2.87 -12.06
C ARG A 83 -9.19 -2.12 -13.38
N GLY A 84 -8.21 -1.23 -13.50
CA GLY A 84 -7.82 -0.61 -14.75
C GLY A 84 -6.69 -1.41 -15.39
N HIS A 85 -6.81 -1.71 -16.68
CA HIS A 85 -5.79 -2.48 -17.40
C HIS A 85 -4.58 -1.64 -17.85
N SER A 86 -4.56 -0.35 -17.51
CA SER A 86 -3.46 0.59 -17.75
C SER A 86 -3.08 1.26 -16.43
N MET A 87 -1.77 1.40 -16.20
CA MET A 87 -1.25 2.14 -15.05
C MET A 87 -1.20 3.63 -15.39
N ALA A 88 -2.04 4.44 -14.75
CA ALA A 88 -2.08 5.89 -14.89
C ALA A 88 -1.26 6.59 -13.80
N TYR A 89 -0.80 7.81 -14.09
CA TYR A 89 -0.15 8.67 -13.10
C TYR A 89 -0.52 10.13 -13.30
N GLY A 90 -0.38 10.93 -12.25
CA GLY A 90 -0.81 12.31 -12.27
C GLY A 90 -0.55 13.05 -10.96
N SER A 91 -1.24 14.16 -10.73
CA SER A 91 -1.19 14.90 -9.47
C SER A 91 -2.54 14.90 -8.77
N VAL A 92 -2.51 14.80 -7.45
CA VAL A 92 -3.66 15.09 -6.58
C VAL A 92 -3.34 16.34 -5.78
N THR A 93 -4.19 17.35 -5.90
CA THR A 93 -4.17 18.53 -5.04
C THR A 93 -4.98 18.23 -3.79
N LEU A 94 -4.34 18.38 -2.65
CA LEU A 94 -4.92 18.24 -1.33
C LEU A 94 -5.03 19.60 -0.65
N ALA A 95 -6.05 19.81 0.17
CA ALA A 95 -6.18 20.98 1.03
C ALA A 95 -6.45 20.57 2.48
N HIS A 96 -5.85 21.31 3.40
CA HIS A 96 -6.18 21.21 4.82
C HIS A 96 -7.52 21.89 5.09
N ARG A 97 -8.39 21.22 5.86
CA ARG A 97 -9.62 21.80 6.39
C ARG A 97 -9.67 21.53 7.89
N GLY A 98 -9.07 22.43 8.66
CA GLY A 98 -8.72 22.17 10.05
C GLY A 98 -7.76 20.98 10.17
N VAL A 99 -8.18 19.93 10.88
CA VAL A 99 -7.37 18.71 11.09
C VAL A 99 -7.52 17.65 9.98
N SER A 100 -8.46 17.84 9.04
CA SER A 100 -8.65 16.91 7.92
C SER A 100 -7.90 17.35 6.67
N VAL A 101 -7.65 16.39 5.79
CA VAL A 101 -7.08 16.60 4.46
C VAL A 101 -8.11 16.13 3.45
N GLU A 102 -8.43 16.99 2.48
CA GLU A 102 -9.44 16.73 1.47
C GLU A 102 -8.85 16.74 0.06
N VAL A 103 -9.38 15.89 -0.82
CA VAL A 103 -9.02 15.87 -2.24
C VAL A 103 -9.76 16.99 -2.94
N VAL A 104 -9.01 17.93 -3.51
CA VAL A 104 -9.57 19.09 -4.21
C VAL A 104 -9.64 18.84 -5.71
N ARG A 105 -8.56 18.27 -6.28
CA ARG A 105 -8.45 18.07 -7.72
C ARG A 105 -7.55 16.89 -8.03
N ILE A 106 -7.96 16.10 -9.02
CA ILE A 106 -7.17 15.03 -9.62
C ILE A 106 -6.84 15.44 -11.06
N SER A 107 -5.58 15.31 -11.46
CA SER A 107 -5.15 15.61 -12.82
C SER A 107 -4.23 14.51 -13.34
N LYS A 108 -4.70 13.78 -14.36
CA LYS A 108 -3.93 12.73 -15.03
C LYS A 108 -2.89 13.37 -15.96
N HIS A 109 -1.64 12.96 -15.81
CA HIS A 109 -0.52 13.42 -16.65
C HIS A 109 -0.19 12.43 -17.75
N GLY A 110 -0.39 11.14 -17.49
CA GLY A 110 -0.13 10.10 -18.47
C GLY A 110 -0.61 8.72 -18.02
N GLU A 111 -0.45 7.75 -18.90
CA GLU A 111 -0.68 6.35 -18.62
C GLU A 111 0.26 5.46 -19.43
N PHE A 112 0.51 4.27 -18.89
CA PHE A 112 1.19 3.20 -19.59
C PHE A 112 0.23 2.46 -20.52
N PRO A 113 0.73 1.79 -21.56
CA PRO A 113 -0.11 0.96 -22.41
C PRO A 113 -0.75 -0.19 -21.61
N GLN A 114 -1.86 -0.70 -22.12
CA GLN A 114 -2.64 -1.76 -21.52
C GLN A 114 -1.77 -3.00 -21.26
N SER A 115 -1.83 -3.56 -20.05
CA SER A 115 -1.15 -4.80 -19.66
C SER A 115 -2.16 -5.97 -19.56
N PRO A 116 -1.86 -7.15 -20.11
CA PRO A 116 -0.63 -7.55 -20.80
C PRO A 116 -0.47 -6.91 -22.19
N TYR A 117 0.78 -6.73 -22.64
CA TYR A 117 1.09 -6.15 -23.94
C TYR A 117 0.76 -7.14 -25.07
N PRO A 118 0.23 -6.68 -26.22
CA PRO A 118 0.05 -7.52 -27.38
C PRO A 118 1.40 -8.00 -27.93
N ILE A 119 1.40 -9.24 -28.42
CA ILE A 119 2.54 -9.92 -29.05
C ILE A 119 2.19 -10.15 -30.52
N GLU A 120 3.10 -9.80 -31.41
CA GLU A 120 3.01 -10.12 -32.84
C GLU A 120 4.00 -11.23 -33.20
N LEU A 121 3.59 -12.11 -34.12
CA LEU A 121 4.45 -13.17 -34.67
C LEU A 121 5.19 -12.62 -35.90
N THR A 122 6.49 -12.87 -35.96
CA THR A 122 7.34 -12.52 -37.12
C THR A 122 8.11 -13.75 -37.58
N ASP A 123 8.76 -13.67 -38.75
CA ASP A 123 9.62 -14.74 -39.26
C ASP A 123 10.79 -15.08 -38.31
N ARG A 124 11.14 -14.17 -37.39
CA ARG A 124 12.19 -14.36 -36.36
C ARG A 124 11.63 -14.78 -35.00
N GLY A 125 10.33 -15.06 -34.91
CA GLY A 125 9.64 -15.43 -33.67
C GLY A 125 8.72 -14.33 -33.10
N PRO A 126 8.11 -14.57 -31.92
CA PRO A 126 7.22 -13.61 -31.27
C PRO A 126 7.98 -12.38 -30.75
N ARG A 127 7.40 -11.20 -30.88
CA ARG A 127 7.88 -9.97 -30.24
C ARG A 127 6.74 -9.10 -29.74
N ARG A 128 7.02 -8.18 -28.82
CA ARG A 128 6.05 -7.13 -28.43
C ARG A 128 5.80 -6.22 -29.63
N VAL A 129 4.55 -5.81 -29.82
CA VAL A 129 4.19 -4.83 -30.86
C VAL A 129 5.02 -3.55 -30.67
N PRO A 130 5.79 -3.07 -31.68
CA PRO A 130 6.69 -1.93 -31.52
C PRO A 130 6.02 -0.66 -30.97
N ALA A 131 4.84 -0.30 -31.48
CA ALA A 131 4.10 0.89 -31.02
C ALA A 131 3.75 0.83 -29.52
N VAL A 132 3.53 -0.37 -28.96
CA VAL A 132 3.28 -0.54 -27.52
C VAL A 132 4.57 -0.39 -26.71
N VAL A 133 5.71 -0.83 -27.25
CA VAL A 133 7.01 -0.60 -26.64
C VAL A 133 7.32 0.90 -26.63
N ASP A 134 7.09 1.60 -27.73
CA ASP A 134 7.31 3.06 -27.83
C ASP A 134 6.42 3.82 -26.85
N ALA A 135 5.13 3.47 -26.75
CA ALA A 135 4.22 4.03 -25.76
C ALA A 135 4.68 3.78 -24.31
N HIS A 136 5.21 2.59 -24.02
CA HIS A 136 5.78 2.28 -22.71
C HIS A 136 7.02 3.12 -22.40
N LEU A 137 7.94 3.26 -23.35
CA LEU A 137 9.16 4.06 -23.19
C LEU A 137 8.82 5.54 -22.99
N SER A 138 7.88 6.08 -23.77
CA SER A 138 7.38 7.45 -23.60
C SER A 138 6.73 7.67 -22.24
N ALA A 139 5.87 6.75 -21.78
CA ALA A 139 5.22 6.84 -20.47
C ALA A 139 6.23 6.74 -19.31
N THR A 140 7.26 5.91 -19.48
CA THR A 140 8.38 5.78 -18.53
C THR A 140 9.15 7.10 -18.41
N ALA A 141 9.58 7.66 -19.54
CA ALA A 141 10.33 8.92 -19.56
C ALA A 141 9.51 10.09 -18.99
N ALA A 142 8.21 10.16 -19.30
CA ALA A 142 7.34 11.21 -18.77
C ALA A 142 7.13 11.10 -17.25
N LEU A 143 6.92 9.90 -16.69
CA LEU A 143 6.84 9.71 -15.24
C LEU A 143 8.19 10.01 -14.55
N GLN A 144 9.32 9.60 -15.13
CA GLN A 144 10.64 9.94 -14.61
C GLN A 144 10.90 11.47 -14.65
N GLY A 145 10.48 12.14 -15.71
CA GLY A 145 10.55 13.59 -15.83
C GLY A 145 9.70 14.31 -14.79
N GLU A 146 8.50 13.79 -14.49
CA GLU A 146 7.64 14.28 -13.40
C GLU A 146 8.34 14.19 -12.03
N VAL A 147 8.93 13.03 -11.72
CA VAL A 147 9.68 12.83 -10.46
C VAL A 147 10.88 13.78 -10.39
N SER A 148 11.66 13.86 -11.47
CA SER A 148 12.86 14.73 -11.56
C SER A 148 12.49 16.21 -11.34
N ARG A 149 11.38 16.67 -11.95
CA ARG A 149 10.88 18.04 -11.77
C ARG A 149 10.47 18.33 -10.32
N ARG A 150 9.87 17.36 -9.63
CA ARG A 150 9.52 17.49 -8.21
C ARG A 150 10.77 17.47 -7.32
N LEU A 151 11.73 16.59 -7.61
CA LEU A 151 13.01 16.51 -6.89
C LEU A 151 13.84 17.78 -7.03
N ALA A 152 13.73 18.52 -8.14
CA ALA A 152 14.41 19.81 -8.30
C ALA A 152 13.96 20.85 -7.26
N LYS A 153 12.73 20.71 -6.72
CA LYS A 153 12.16 21.58 -5.68
C LYS A 153 12.33 21.02 -4.27
N ALA A 154 12.49 19.70 -4.14
CA ALA A 154 12.67 19.04 -2.85
C ALA A 154 14.09 19.30 -2.30
N LYS A 155 14.17 19.56 -0.99
CA LYS A 155 15.46 19.75 -0.30
C LYS A 155 16.33 18.49 -0.31
N ARG A 156 15.70 17.31 -0.32
CA ARG A 156 16.37 16.02 -0.42
C ARG A 156 16.03 15.36 -1.74
N LYS A 157 16.97 14.56 -2.23
CA LYS A 157 16.85 13.79 -3.46
C LYS A 157 16.19 12.44 -3.21
N GLU A 158 15.13 12.45 -2.41
CA GLU A 158 14.52 11.25 -1.85
C GLU A 158 13.01 11.22 -2.14
N VAL A 159 12.49 10.02 -2.38
CA VAL A 159 11.08 9.79 -2.73
C VAL A 159 10.44 8.94 -1.64
N VAL A 160 9.29 9.38 -1.13
CA VAL A 160 8.46 8.63 -0.17
C VAL A 160 7.22 8.14 -0.90
N VAL A 161 6.97 6.84 -0.81
CA VAL A 161 5.88 6.17 -1.50
C VAL A 161 4.97 5.51 -0.47
N PHE A 162 3.68 5.81 -0.51
CA PHE A 162 2.69 5.16 0.35
C PHE A 162 1.76 4.24 -0.44
N ILE A 163 1.57 3.01 0.06
CA ILE A 163 0.68 1.98 -0.47
C ILE A 163 -0.42 1.70 0.57
N HIS A 164 -1.68 1.97 0.21
CA HIS A 164 -2.82 1.80 1.11
C HIS A 164 -3.22 0.32 1.31
N GLY A 165 -4.13 0.09 2.26
CA GLY A 165 -4.60 -1.23 2.66
C GLY A 165 -5.91 -1.67 2.02
N TYR A 166 -6.54 -2.65 2.67
CA TYR A 166 -7.85 -3.21 2.32
C TYR A 166 -8.97 -2.16 2.44
N ASN A 167 -9.95 -2.22 1.54
CA ASN A 167 -11.17 -1.42 1.55
C ASN A 167 -10.92 0.11 1.60
N ASN A 168 -9.85 0.56 0.95
CA ASN A 168 -9.57 1.99 0.77
C ASN A 168 -9.95 2.43 -0.64
N SER A 169 -10.54 3.63 -0.74
CA SER A 169 -10.74 4.33 -2.01
C SER A 169 -9.44 4.98 -2.51
N PHE A 170 -9.47 5.54 -3.72
CA PHE A 170 -8.37 6.39 -4.21
C PHE A 170 -8.14 7.60 -3.29
N ASP A 171 -9.22 8.24 -2.86
CA ASP A 171 -9.16 9.42 -1.99
C ASP A 171 -8.58 9.08 -0.62
N ASP A 172 -8.95 7.94 -0.03
CA ASP A 172 -8.35 7.48 1.24
C ASP A 172 -6.82 7.34 1.12
N ALA A 173 -6.36 6.78 0.00
CA ALA A 173 -4.93 6.63 -0.28
C ALA A 173 -4.23 7.99 -0.43
N ALA A 174 -4.84 8.92 -1.16
CA ALA A 174 -4.31 10.27 -1.35
C ALA A 174 -4.26 11.04 -0.04
N LYS A 175 -5.34 11.01 0.76
CA LYS A 175 -5.42 11.67 2.08
C LYS A 175 -4.42 11.09 3.06
N ALA A 176 -4.28 9.76 3.13
CA ALA A 176 -3.28 9.11 3.97
C ALA A 176 -1.85 9.50 3.58
N THR A 177 -1.57 9.54 2.26
CA THR A 177 -0.28 10.02 1.74
C THR A 177 -0.05 11.48 2.13
N GLY A 178 -1.07 12.33 1.99
CA GLY A 178 -1.01 13.74 2.40
C GLY A 178 -0.73 13.93 3.90
N LYS A 179 -1.36 13.13 4.77
CA LYS A 179 -1.09 13.13 6.21
C LYS A 179 0.35 12.71 6.52
N ILE A 180 0.83 11.61 5.94
CA ILE A 180 2.22 11.15 6.11
C ILE A 180 3.19 12.23 5.64
N CYS A 181 2.87 12.87 4.51
CA CYS A 181 3.73 13.85 3.89
C CYS A 181 3.53 15.30 4.36
N ASN A 182 2.65 15.53 5.32
CA ASN A 182 2.35 16.86 5.82
C ASN A 182 3.64 17.57 6.28
N THR A 183 4.49 16.85 7.01
CA THR A 183 5.79 17.37 7.48
C THR A 183 6.95 17.01 6.54
N LEU A 184 6.78 16.04 5.63
CA LEU A 184 7.84 15.54 4.75
C LEU A 184 7.90 16.23 3.37
N SER A 185 6.81 16.84 2.90
CA SER A 185 6.66 17.30 1.51
C SER A 185 7.66 18.38 1.06
N ALA A 186 8.24 19.15 1.99
CA ALA A 186 9.29 20.12 1.68
C ALA A 186 10.65 19.46 1.38
N ASP A 187 10.86 18.25 1.91
CA ASP A 187 12.13 17.53 1.85
C ASP A 187 12.10 16.37 0.86
N PHE A 188 10.93 15.78 0.63
CA PHE A 188 10.75 14.56 -0.15
C PHE A 188 9.73 14.73 -1.27
N VAL A 189 9.88 13.97 -2.34
CA VAL A 189 8.79 13.78 -3.31
C VAL A 189 7.84 12.71 -2.79
N CYS A 190 6.59 13.10 -2.56
CA CYS A 190 5.56 12.21 -2.04
C CYS A 190 4.69 11.59 -3.14
N VAL A 191 4.56 10.27 -3.09
CA VAL A 191 3.86 9.47 -4.09
C VAL A 191 2.81 8.58 -3.42
N SER A 192 1.57 8.68 -3.87
CA SER A 192 0.51 7.72 -3.54
C SER A 192 0.44 6.63 -4.59
N LEU A 193 0.67 5.37 -4.20
CA LEU A 193 0.42 4.21 -5.06
C LEU A 193 -0.93 3.60 -4.67
N SER A 194 -1.91 3.74 -5.57
CA SER A 194 -3.28 3.31 -5.33
C SER A 194 -3.66 2.13 -6.21
N TRP A 195 -4.02 1.01 -5.58
CA TRP A 195 -4.44 -0.24 -6.24
C TRP A 195 -5.95 -0.46 -6.08
N PRO A 196 -6.64 -1.24 -6.94
CA PRO A 196 -8.11 -1.38 -6.97
C PRO A 196 -8.70 -2.15 -5.79
N ALA A 197 -8.54 -1.59 -4.59
CA ALA A 197 -9.21 -1.98 -3.36
C ALA A 197 -10.56 -1.28 -3.21
N GLY A 198 -11.39 -1.76 -2.27
CA GLY A 198 -12.75 -1.25 -2.04
C GLY A 198 -13.82 -2.01 -2.82
N GLY A 199 -13.58 -3.29 -3.13
CA GLY A 199 -14.56 -4.15 -3.78
C GLY A 199 -15.87 -4.25 -2.97
N SER A 200 -17.01 -4.10 -3.64
CA SER A 200 -18.34 -4.24 -3.03
C SER A 200 -18.72 -5.71 -2.81
N GLY A 201 -19.30 -6.04 -1.65
CA GLY A 201 -19.76 -7.39 -1.32
C GLY A 201 -19.87 -7.73 0.18
N GLY A 202 -19.67 -6.76 1.07
CA GLY A 202 -19.57 -7.00 2.52
C GLY A 202 -18.18 -7.50 2.92
N ALA A 203 -17.92 -7.63 4.23
CA ALA A 203 -16.57 -7.86 4.76
C ALA A 203 -15.86 -9.11 4.20
N PHE A 204 -16.60 -10.19 3.91
CA PHE A 204 -16.02 -11.44 3.41
C PHE A 204 -15.76 -11.39 1.89
N TYR A 205 -16.77 -11.09 1.08
CA TYR A 205 -16.60 -11.02 -0.38
C TYR A 205 -15.74 -9.84 -0.81
N GLY A 206 -15.89 -8.68 -0.16
CA GLY A 206 -15.04 -7.51 -0.38
C GLY A 206 -13.57 -7.83 -0.11
N TYR A 207 -13.28 -8.56 0.98
CA TYR A 207 -11.92 -8.99 1.27
C TYR A 207 -11.37 -9.96 0.23
N ASN A 208 -12.15 -10.91 -0.28
CA ASN A 208 -11.67 -11.79 -1.36
C ASN A 208 -11.45 -11.02 -2.67
N ILE A 209 -12.31 -10.07 -3.02
CA ILE A 209 -12.15 -9.22 -4.20
C ILE A 209 -10.86 -8.40 -4.09
N ASP A 210 -10.65 -7.75 -2.95
CA ASP A 210 -9.43 -6.97 -2.70
C ASP A 210 -8.18 -7.87 -2.68
N ARG A 211 -8.29 -9.17 -2.37
CA ARG A 211 -7.14 -10.09 -2.45
C ARG A 211 -6.69 -10.23 -3.89
N GLU A 212 -7.62 -10.64 -4.73
CA GLU A 212 -7.38 -10.86 -6.15
C GLU A 212 -7.00 -9.54 -6.85
N SER A 213 -7.53 -8.41 -6.39
CA SER A 213 -7.15 -7.08 -6.89
C SER A 213 -5.75 -6.68 -6.45
N GLY A 214 -5.32 -7.09 -5.25
CA GLY A 214 -3.93 -6.97 -4.81
C GLY A 214 -2.99 -7.77 -5.70
N GLU A 215 -3.30 -9.04 -5.99
CA GLU A 215 -2.52 -9.87 -6.91
C GLU A 215 -2.44 -9.27 -8.32
N PHE A 216 -3.57 -8.77 -8.83
CA PHE A 216 -3.63 -8.03 -10.09
C PHE A 216 -2.67 -6.82 -10.11
N ALA A 217 -2.53 -6.11 -9.00
CA ALA A 217 -1.76 -4.89 -8.92
C ALA A 217 -0.24 -5.07 -8.81
N VAL A 218 0.24 -6.26 -8.46
CA VAL A 218 1.68 -6.51 -8.21
C VAL A 218 2.56 -6.11 -9.39
N LEU A 219 2.16 -6.43 -10.63
CA LEU A 219 2.97 -6.15 -11.82
C LEU A 219 3.10 -4.65 -12.10
N ASP A 220 2.02 -3.89 -11.92
CA ASP A 220 2.04 -2.44 -12.09
C ASP A 220 2.73 -1.75 -10.92
N LEU A 221 2.56 -2.23 -9.67
CA LEU A 221 3.29 -1.72 -8.51
C LEU A 221 4.80 -1.89 -8.68
N LYS A 222 5.24 -3.06 -9.16
CA LYS A 222 6.64 -3.31 -9.53
C LYS A 222 7.14 -2.31 -10.58
N LYS A 223 6.36 -2.10 -11.64
CA LYS A 223 6.68 -1.19 -12.74
C LYS A 223 6.77 0.26 -12.24
N ALA A 224 5.85 0.68 -11.37
CA ALA A 224 5.87 1.99 -10.74
C ALA A 224 7.12 2.18 -9.88
N ILE A 225 7.41 1.27 -8.95
CA ILE A 225 8.59 1.33 -8.08
C ILE A 225 9.87 1.41 -8.91
N ARG A 226 10.01 0.57 -9.94
CA ARG A 226 11.15 0.62 -10.86
C ARG A 226 11.28 1.98 -11.54
N THR A 227 10.18 2.50 -12.10
CA THR A 227 10.18 3.78 -12.84
C THR A 227 10.51 4.95 -11.92
N LEU A 228 9.98 4.96 -10.70
CA LEU A 228 10.29 5.97 -9.69
C LEU A 228 11.76 5.90 -9.28
N ALA A 229 12.29 4.71 -8.98
CA ALA A 229 13.67 4.51 -8.53
C ALA A 229 14.72 4.94 -9.58
N THR A 230 14.42 4.73 -10.86
CA THR A 230 15.34 5.02 -11.97
C THR A 230 15.17 6.42 -12.55
N ALA A 231 14.33 7.28 -11.95
CA ALA A 231 14.27 8.68 -12.33
C ALA A 231 15.58 9.41 -11.96
N ASP A 232 15.96 10.37 -12.81
CA ASP A 232 17.19 11.14 -12.63
C ASP A 232 17.14 11.96 -11.34
N GLY A 233 18.26 11.97 -10.63
CA GLY A 233 18.40 12.66 -9.35
C GLY A 233 17.72 11.97 -8.16
N VAL A 234 17.08 10.81 -8.31
CA VAL A 234 16.67 10.02 -7.13
C VAL A 234 17.91 9.41 -6.49
N GLU A 235 18.10 9.62 -5.20
CA GLU A 235 19.15 9.01 -4.39
C GLU A 235 18.62 7.89 -3.49
N ARG A 236 17.40 8.04 -2.95
CA ARG A 236 16.76 7.03 -2.07
C ARG A 236 15.27 6.96 -2.29
N LEU A 237 14.75 5.74 -2.19
CA LEU A 237 13.33 5.42 -2.20
C LEU A 237 12.92 4.82 -0.86
N HIS A 238 11.87 5.38 -0.27
CA HIS A 238 11.27 4.89 0.98
C HIS A 238 9.86 4.39 0.70
N LEU A 239 9.62 3.12 0.96
CA LEU A 239 8.37 2.44 0.65
C LEU A 239 7.61 2.19 1.95
N ILE A 240 6.41 2.72 2.05
CA ILE A 240 5.56 2.62 3.24
C ILE A 240 4.27 1.92 2.82
N ALA A 241 3.90 0.85 3.51
CA ALA A 241 2.67 0.13 3.22
C ALA A 241 1.87 -0.18 4.47
N HIS A 242 0.55 -0.18 4.34
CA HIS A 242 -0.38 -0.45 5.43
C HIS A 242 -1.22 -1.71 5.16
N SER A 243 -1.43 -2.52 6.20
CA SER A 243 -2.40 -3.63 6.17
C SER A 243 -2.11 -4.57 5.00
N ARG A 244 -3.10 -4.82 4.15
CA ARG A 244 -2.95 -5.64 2.94
C ARG A 244 -2.03 -5.03 1.87
N GLY A 245 -1.88 -3.72 1.84
CA GLY A 245 -0.91 -3.06 0.95
C GLY A 245 0.52 -3.57 1.18
N ALA A 246 0.82 -4.02 2.40
CA ALA A 246 2.10 -4.66 2.70
C ALA A 246 2.30 -5.96 1.93
N ASP A 247 1.26 -6.78 1.79
CA ASP A 247 1.35 -8.03 1.02
C ASP A 247 1.61 -7.75 -0.47
N VAL A 248 0.90 -6.77 -1.04
CA VAL A 248 1.11 -6.32 -2.43
C VAL A 248 2.52 -5.77 -2.64
N LEU A 249 3.01 -4.96 -1.69
CA LEU A 249 4.37 -4.42 -1.70
C LEU A 249 5.41 -5.53 -1.62
N LEU A 250 5.26 -6.48 -0.70
CA LEU A 250 6.18 -7.60 -0.53
C LEU A 250 6.21 -8.50 -1.77
N SER A 251 5.08 -8.71 -2.46
CA SER A 251 5.03 -9.42 -3.74
C SER A 251 5.81 -8.68 -4.84
N ALA A 252 5.69 -7.35 -4.90
CA ALA A 252 6.44 -6.54 -5.86
C ALA A 252 7.94 -6.53 -5.53
N LEU A 253 8.31 -6.41 -4.25
CA LEU A 253 9.69 -6.48 -3.78
C LEU A 253 10.33 -7.84 -4.04
N HIS A 254 9.58 -8.94 -3.90
CA HIS A 254 10.06 -10.27 -4.26
C HIS A 254 10.51 -10.32 -5.74
N GLN A 255 9.68 -9.83 -6.65
CA GLN A 255 10.03 -9.79 -8.08
C GLN A 255 11.20 -8.83 -8.39
N LEU A 256 11.27 -7.67 -7.73
CA LEU A 256 12.41 -6.75 -7.84
C LEU A 256 13.69 -7.38 -7.26
N GLY A 257 13.57 -8.16 -6.19
CA GLY A 257 14.65 -8.94 -5.59
C GLY A 257 15.21 -9.96 -6.54
N MET A 258 14.34 -10.75 -7.19
CA MET A 258 14.75 -11.67 -8.26
C MET A 258 15.49 -10.95 -9.39
N GLU A 259 14.97 -9.82 -9.88
CA GLU A 259 15.62 -9.04 -10.93
C GLU A 259 16.99 -8.51 -10.51
N SER A 260 17.13 -8.08 -9.25
CA SER A 260 18.40 -7.60 -8.71
C SER A 260 19.41 -8.75 -8.58
N TYR A 261 18.98 -9.87 -7.99
CA TYR A 261 19.78 -11.08 -7.84
C TYR A 261 20.28 -11.61 -9.19
N MET A 262 19.38 -11.77 -10.16
CA MET A 262 19.74 -12.24 -11.51
C MET A 262 20.71 -11.29 -12.21
N THR A 263 20.70 -10.00 -11.89
CA THR A 263 21.63 -9.00 -12.44
C THR A 263 22.89 -8.79 -11.60
N ARG A 264 23.11 -9.64 -10.58
CA ARG A 264 24.25 -9.57 -9.65
C ARG A 264 24.32 -8.26 -8.87
N THR A 265 23.17 -7.71 -8.51
CA THR A 265 23.01 -6.49 -7.72
C THR A 265 22.08 -6.73 -6.55
N SER A 266 22.04 -5.80 -5.60
CA SER A 266 21.02 -5.80 -4.55
C SER A 266 19.86 -4.86 -4.88
N ILE A 267 18.75 -5.01 -4.16
CA ILE A 267 17.58 -4.13 -4.29
C ILE A 267 17.96 -2.68 -3.95
N SER A 268 18.81 -2.46 -2.94
CA SER A 268 19.24 -1.12 -2.55
C SER A 268 20.15 -0.48 -3.59
N GLU A 269 21.05 -1.24 -4.21
CA GLU A 269 21.91 -0.74 -5.29
C GLU A 269 21.11 -0.42 -6.56
N ARG A 270 20.25 -1.35 -6.99
CA ARG A 270 19.55 -1.27 -8.27
C ARG A 270 18.37 -0.31 -8.25
N TYR A 271 17.62 -0.32 -7.15
CA TYR A 271 16.35 0.40 -7.03
C TYR A 271 16.37 1.45 -5.93
N LYS A 272 17.54 1.70 -5.30
CA LYS A 272 17.74 2.76 -4.30
C LYS A 272 16.78 2.64 -3.10
N ILE A 273 16.22 1.45 -2.87
CA ILE A 273 15.25 1.20 -1.80
C ILE A 273 16.01 1.19 -0.49
N ASN A 274 15.77 2.21 0.33
CA ASN A 274 16.48 2.43 1.57
C ASN A 274 15.65 1.99 2.77
N ASN A 275 14.38 2.40 2.84
CA ASN A 275 13.48 1.97 3.90
C ASN A 275 12.27 1.25 3.31
N VAL A 276 11.90 0.13 3.92
CA VAL A 276 10.60 -0.53 3.75
C VAL A 276 9.91 -0.48 5.12
N VAL A 277 8.82 0.26 5.22
CA VAL A 277 8.06 0.45 6.46
C VAL A 277 6.69 -0.18 6.31
N LEU A 278 6.38 -1.16 7.16
CA LEU A 278 5.11 -1.88 7.13
C LEU A 278 4.31 -1.58 8.39
N PHE A 279 3.16 -0.92 8.23
CA PHE A 279 2.22 -0.66 9.32
C PHE A 279 1.15 -1.74 9.38
N ALA A 280 1.06 -2.42 10.52
CA ALA A 280 0.08 -3.48 10.78
C ALA A 280 -0.09 -4.46 9.59
N PRO A 281 1.00 -5.02 9.02
CA PRO A 281 0.92 -5.79 7.79
C PRO A 281 0.05 -7.04 7.93
N ASP A 282 -0.90 -7.18 7.02
CA ASP A 282 -1.82 -8.32 6.96
C ASP A 282 -1.29 -9.41 6.01
N VAL A 283 -0.20 -10.05 6.42
CA VAL A 283 0.45 -11.13 5.69
C VAL A 283 0.89 -12.19 6.70
N ASP A 284 0.79 -13.46 6.30
CA ASP A 284 1.32 -14.58 7.08
C ASP A 284 2.85 -14.46 7.22
N LEU A 285 3.38 -14.83 8.38
CA LEU A 285 4.81 -14.69 8.68
C LEU A 285 5.70 -15.48 7.71
N ASP A 286 5.33 -16.71 7.37
CA ASP A 286 6.11 -17.56 6.47
C ASP A 286 6.00 -17.07 5.02
N VAL A 287 4.81 -16.59 4.63
CA VAL A 287 4.62 -15.94 3.33
C VAL A 287 5.49 -14.70 3.20
N ALA A 288 5.50 -13.83 4.22
CA ALA A 288 6.34 -12.63 4.22
C ALA A 288 7.83 -12.97 4.15
N THR A 289 8.26 -13.96 4.94
CA THR A 289 9.64 -14.46 4.98
C THR A 289 10.05 -14.99 3.60
N THR A 290 9.19 -15.77 2.94
CA THR A 290 9.42 -16.28 1.59
C THR A 290 9.51 -15.15 0.56
N LYS A 291 8.63 -14.15 0.62
CA LYS A 291 8.67 -13.00 -0.30
C LYS A 291 9.97 -12.19 -0.13
N LEU A 292 10.40 -11.97 1.11
CA LEU A 292 11.59 -11.16 1.43
C LEU A 292 12.92 -11.86 1.15
N PHE A 293 13.02 -13.17 1.37
CA PHE A 293 14.31 -13.88 1.38
C PHE A 293 14.36 -15.09 0.44
N GLY A 294 13.23 -15.52 -0.10
CA GLY A 294 13.17 -16.72 -0.95
C GLY A 294 13.96 -16.57 -2.26
N PHE A 295 14.08 -15.35 -2.81
CA PHE A 295 14.78 -15.13 -4.08
C PHE A 295 16.30 -15.37 -4.03
N VAL A 296 16.90 -15.49 -2.84
CA VAL A 296 18.31 -15.87 -2.66
C VAL A 296 18.50 -17.29 -2.11
N SER A 297 17.41 -18.00 -1.83
CA SER A 297 17.47 -19.29 -1.13
C SER A 297 17.67 -20.49 -2.07
N ASP A 298 17.37 -20.32 -3.35
CA ASP A 298 17.48 -21.36 -4.37
C ASP A 298 18.89 -21.36 -5.02
N PRO A 299 19.73 -22.37 -4.77
CA PRO A 299 21.08 -22.45 -5.33
C PRO A 299 21.10 -22.67 -6.86
N ASP A 300 19.98 -23.12 -7.44
CA ASP A 300 19.81 -23.32 -8.87
C ASP A 300 19.35 -22.05 -9.60
N ALA A 301 18.95 -21.01 -8.84
CA ALA A 301 18.52 -19.74 -9.42
C ALA A 301 19.68 -19.04 -10.17
N PRO A 302 19.42 -18.49 -11.38
CA PRO A 302 20.45 -17.79 -12.15
C PRO A 302 21.02 -16.57 -11.43
N PHE A 303 22.36 -16.46 -11.40
CA PHE A 303 23.11 -15.31 -10.91
C PHE A 303 23.98 -14.75 -12.04
N GLY A 304 23.39 -13.90 -12.88
CA GLY A 304 23.88 -13.55 -14.21
C GLY A 304 23.47 -14.60 -15.25
N THR A 305 24.42 -15.16 -15.98
CA THR A 305 24.15 -16.14 -17.05
C THR A 305 24.04 -17.60 -16.59
N ARG A 306 24.38 -17.89 -15.32
CA ARG A 306 24.36 -19.25 -14.74
C ARG A 306 24.11 -19.20 -13.24
N ALA A 307 23.72 -20.33 -12.64
CA ALA A 307 23.62 -20.50 -11.19
C ALA A 307 24.99 -20.36 -10.50
N SER A 308 24.99 -19.95 -9.23
CA SER A 308 26.19 -19.80 -8.41
C SER A 308 25.96 -20.35 -7.00
N PRO A 309 25.87 -21.68 -6.84
CA PRO A 309 25.42 -22.32 -5.60
C PRO A 309 26.31 -22.03 -4.38
N TYR A 310 27.60 -21.73 -4.61
CA TYR A 310 28.57 -21.36 -3.56
C TYR A 310 29.02 -19.89 -3.67
N GLY A 311 28.32 -19.08 -4.48
CA GLY A 311 28.67 -17.67 -4.68
C GLY A 311 28.31 -16.82 -3.47
N LEU A 312 29.02 -15.69 -3.33
CA LEU A 312 28.61 -14.66 -2.39
C LEU A 312 27.30 -14.03 -2.85
N LEU A 313 26.35 -13.88 -1.93
CA LEU A 313 25.13 -13.11 -2.17
C LEU A 313 25.46 -11.61 -2.27
N PRO A 314 24.73 -10.82 -3.08
CA PRO A 314 24.86 -9.37 -3.08
C PRO A 314 24.66 -8.79 -1.67
N PRO A 315 25.40 -7.73 -1.30
CA PRO A 315 25.23 -7.10 -0.01
C PRO A 315 23.82 -6.50 0.10
N VAL A 316 23.19 -6.59 1.27
CA VAL A 316 21.87 -5.97 1.53
C VAL A 316 21.93 -4.44 1.34
N GLY A 317 23.11 -3.85 1.51
CA GLY A 317 23.37 -2.43 1.31
C GLY A 317 22.65 -1.58 2.36
N SER A 318 22.01 -0.49 1.93
CA SER A 318 21.31 0.44 2.84
C SER A 318 19.84 0.08 3.10
N LEU A 319 19.37 -1.07 2.60
CA LEU A 319 17.99 -1.52 2.80
C LEU A 319 17.74 -1.81 4.28
N HIS A 320 16.70 -1.20 4.84
CA HIS A 320 16.23 -1.42 6.19
C HIS A 320 14.71 -1.68 6.21
N LEU A 321 14.28 -2.73 6.89
CA LEU A 321 12.89 -3.09 7.10
C LEU A 321 12.44 -2.63 8.49
N THR A 322 11.33 -1.91 8.59
CA THR A 322 10.69 -1.61 9.88
C THR A 322 9.25 -2.07 9.85
N VAL A 323 8.90 -2.97 10.74
CA VAL A 323 7.54 -3.51 10.87
C VAL A 323 6.92 -2.99 12.15
N TYR A 324 5.87 -2.18 12.04
CA TYR A 324 5.07 -1.80 13.19
C TYR A 324 3.95 -2.81 13.40
N SER A 325 4.05 -3.57 14.49
CA SER A 325 3.03 -4.53 14.89
C SER A 325 2.05 -3.90 15.86
N SER A 326 0.80 -4.38 15.83
CA SER A 326 -0.24 -3.97 16.78
C SER A 326 -0.96 -5.24 17.27
N PRO A 327 -0.40 -5.95 18.28
CA PRO A 327 -0.86 -7.26 18.70
C PRO A 327 -2.34 -7.30 19.14
N ASN A 328 -2.86 -6.17 19.63
CA ASN A 328 -4.24 -6.06 20.08
C ASN A 328 -5.22 -5.63 18.96
N ASN A 329 -4.77 -5.49 17.71
CA ASN A 329 -5.60 -4.98 16.63
C ASN A 329 -6.69 -5.99 16.20
N GLN A 330 -7.95 -5.56 16.28
CA GLN A 330 -9.12 -6.36 15.90
C GLN A 330 -9.17 -6.71 14.41
N ALA A 331 -8.75 -5.80 13.51
CA ALA A 331 -8.76 -6.07 12.06
C ALA A 331 -7.82 -7.23 11.69
N LEU A 332 -6.64 -7.28 12.32
CA LEU A 332 -5.70 -8.38 12.14
C LEU A 332 -6.17 -9.67 12.81
N ALA A 333 -6.87 -9.58 13.94
CA ALA A 333 -7.47 -10.75 14.58
C ALA A 333 -8.57 -11.37 13.69
N LEU A 334 -9.39 -10.53 13.04
CA LEU A 334 -10.40 -10.99 12.07
C LEU A 334 -9.75 -11.65 10.85
N SER A 335 -8.69 -11.07 10.28
CA SER A 335 -7.94 -11.72 9.20
C SER A 335 -7.31 -13.05 9.63
N SER A 336 -6.66 -13.11 10.80
CA SER A 336 -6.11 -14.36 11.35
C SER A 336 -7.20 -15.45 11.47
N ALA A 337 -8.40 -15.09 11.94
CA ALA A 337 -9.52 -16.02 12.04
C ALA A 337 -10.02 -16.48 10.66
N LEU A 338 -10.10 -15.58 9.68
CA LEU A 338 -10.58 -15.89 8.32
C LEU A 338 -9.68 -16.87 7.57
N PHE A 339 -8.37 -16.85 7.82
CA PHE A 339 -7.39 -17.64 7.06
C PHE A 339 -6.73 -18.77 7.84
N GLY A 340 -7.01 -18.90 9.15
CA GLY A 340 -6.40 -19.94 9.98
C GLY A 340 -4.88 -19.84 10.11
N SER A 341 -4.29 -18.68 9.79
CA SER A 341 -2.84 -18.45 9.86
C SER A 341 -2.37 -18.46 11.32
N VAL A 342 -1.28 -19.18 11.61
CA VAL A 342 -0.76 -19.34 12.98
C VAL A 342 -0.21 -18.01 13.52
N ILE A 343 0.55 -17.23 12.72
CA ILE A 343 1.09 -15.92 13.10
C ILE A 343 1.11 -14.96 11.89
N ARG A 344 0.47 -13.79 12.01
CA ARG A 344 0.55 -12.69 11.03
C ARG A 344 1.70 -11.76 11.37
N LEU A 345 2.39 -11.24 10.35
CA LEU A 345 3.51 -10.31 10.52
C LEU A 345 3.12 -9.07 11.34
N GLY A 346 1.92 -8.51 11.12
CA GLY A 346 1.43 -7.34 11.86
C GLY A 346 1.03 -7.61 13.31
N ARG A 347 1.05 -8.86 13.75
CA ARG A 347 0.80 -9.29 15.14
C ARG A 347 2.07 -9.81 15.83
N LEU A 348 3.22 -9.78 15.14
CA LEU A 348 4.46 -10.33 15.66
C LEU A 348 4.93 -9.55 16.90
N THR A 349 5.29 -10.28 17.95
CA THR A 349 5.90 -9.78 19.18
C THR A 349 7.15 -10.58 19.50
N SER A 350 7.98 -10.09 20.42
CA SER A 350 9.14 -10.85 20.90
C SER A 350 8.73 -12.23 21.43
N ALA A 351 7.61 -12.31 22.17
CA ALA A 351 7.08 -13.56 22.71
C ALA A 351 6.52 -14.52 21.63
N SER A 352 6.09 -13.99 20.48
CA SER A 352 5.56 -14.82 19.38
C SER A 352 6.66 -15.65 18.71
N ILE A 353 7.90 -15.15 18.66
CA ILE A 353 9.04 -15.86 18.08
C ILE A 353 9.48 -17.07 18.90
N ASP A 354 9.35 -16.98 20.23
CA ASP A 354 9.70 -18.08 21.13
C ASP A 354 8.69 -19.26 21.05
N SER A 355 7.60 -19.10 20.29
CA SER A 355 6.65 -20.19 20.02
C SER A 355 7.23 -21.22 19.04
N LYS A 356 6.86 -22.50 19.20
CA LYS A 356 7.31 -23.63 18.38
C LYS A 356 7.05 -23.45 16.87
N ALA A 357 6.08 -22.61 16.49
CA ALA A 357 5.71 -22.35 15.10
C ALA A 357 6.63 -21.32 14.41
N ALA A 358 7.01 -20.23 15.10
CA ALA A 358 7.92 -19.22 14.55
C ALA A 358 9.40 -19.65 14.61
N SER A 359 9.77 -20.38 15.66
CA SER A 359 11.15 -20.89 15.87
C SER A 359 11.58 -21.98 14.89
N ALA A 360 10.63 -22.59 14.15
CA ALA A 360 10.92 -23.60 13.13
C ALA A 360 11.56 -23.02 11.86
N ASN A 361 11.40 -21.71 11.61
CA ASN A 361 11.92 -21.08 10.42
C ASN A 361 13.32 -20.51 10.71
N ALA A 362 14.35 -21.19 10.20
CA ALA A 362 15.78 -20.96 10.49
C ALA A 362 16.25 -19.52 10.21
N LEU A 363 15.53 -18.78 9.35
CA LEU A 363 15.78 -17.36 9.09
C LEU A 363 15.70 -16.51 10.35
N TRP A 364 14.72 -16.76 11.24
CA TRP A 364 14.52 -15.96 12.46
C TRP A 364 15.54 -16.25 13.56
N ASN A 365 16.22 -17.40 13.49
CA ASN A 365 17.34 -17.74 14.36
C ASN A 365 18.67 -17.16 13.85
N ASN A 366 18.71 -16.61 12.63
CA ASN A 366 19.90 -16.00 12.05
C ASN A 366 20.06 -14.55 12.55
N THR A 367 21.12 -14.33 13.33
CA THR A 367 21.49 -13.03 13.91
C THR A 367 21.73 -11.92 12.87
N GLN A 368 21.88 -12.28 11.59
CA GLN A 368 22.03 -11.30 10.51
C GLN A 368 20.74 -10.54 10.16
N ILE A 369 19.54 -11.09 10.46
CA ILE A 369 18.28 -10.35 10.28
C ILE A 369 18.20 -9.16 11.25
N SER A 370 18.85 -9.26 12.42
CA SER A 370 18.86 -8.20 13.44
C SER A 370 19.58 -6.91 12.99
N GLY A 371 20.33 -6.94 11.89
CA GLY A 371 20.96 -5.75 11.30
C GLY A 371 20.16 -5.11 10.15
N VAL A 372 19.10 -5.78 9.68
CA VAL A 372 18.34 -5.40 8.47
C VAL A 372 16.88 -5.10 8.77
N ALA A 373 16.34 -5.65 9.87
CA ALA A 373 14.93 -5.48 10.24
C ALA A 373 14.76 -5.07 11.71
N ASP A 374 13.82 -4.16 11.96
CA ASP A 374 13.32 -3.79 13.29
C ASP A 374 11.82 -4.07 13.39
N PHE A 375 11.39 -4.63 14.52
CA PHE A 375 9.97 -4.88 14.84
C PHE A 375 9.56 -3.96 15.97
N VAL A 376 8.65 -3.03 15.68
CA VAL A 376 8.19 -2.01 16.62
C VAL A 376 6.79 -2.35 17.09
N GLU A 377 6.67 -2.76 18.34
CA GLU A 377 5.39 -3.05 18.98
C GLU A 377 4.69 -1.74 19.37
N TYR A 378 3.51 -1.51 18.77
CA TYR A 378 2.59 -0.45 19.15
C TYR A 378 1.53 -0.98 20.13
N GLN A 379 1.45 -0.34 21.30
CA GLN A 379 0.47 -0.63 22.35
C GLN A 379 -0.46 0.57 22.55
N GLY A 380 -1.28 0.87 21.54
CA GLY A 380 -2.35 1.87 21.64
C GLY A 380 -3.74 1.26 21.43
N ASN A 381 -4.73 2.11 21.11
CA ASN A 381 -6.13 1.67 21.01
C ASN A 381 -6.32 0.51 20.03
N ALA A 382 -6.91 -0.58 20.53
CA ALA A 382 -7.13 -1.86 19.87
C ALA A 382 -8.31 -1.90 18.87
N SER A 383 -8.99 -0.78 18.66
CA SER A 383 -10.17 -0.63 17.81
C SER A 383 -9.85 -0.83 16.31
N PHE A 384 -10.87 -1.13 15.49
CA PHE A 384 -10.77 -1.08 14.01
C PHE A 384 -10.30 0.29 13.51
N THR A 385 -10.71 1.39 14.16
CA THR A 385 -10.18 2.75 13.90
C THR A 385 -8.71 2.90 14.29
N GLY A 386 -8.27 2.12 15.28
CA GLY A 386 -6.88 2.00 15.67
C GLY A 386 -6.00 1.28 14.64
N HIS A 387 -6.55 0.68 13.57
CA HIS A 387 -5.75 0.04 12.53
C HIS A 387 -4.91 1.03 11.71
N SER A 388 -5.38 2.27 11.60
CA SER A 388 -4.63 3.36 10.93
C SER A 388 -3.87 4.26 11.91
N TYR A 389 -3.44 3.72 13.06
CA TYR A 389 -2.76 4.50 14.12
C TYR A 389 -1.58 5.35 13.62
N PHE A 390 -0.89 4.91 12.57
CA PHE A 390 0.27 5.59 12.01
C PHE A 390 -0.05 6.95 11.39
N LEU A 391 -1.33 7.22 11.10
CA LEU A 391 -1.78 8.50 10.56
C LEU A 391 -2.04 9.56 11.63
N ASP A 392 -2.26 9.16 12.89
CA ASP A 392 -2.75 10.08 13.91
C ASP A 392 -2.00 9.98 15.26
N ASP A 393 -1.25 8.89 15.52
CA ASP A 393 -0.43 8.76 16.74
C ASP A 393 0.88 9.58 16.62
N PRO A 394 1.09 10.59 17.48
CA PRO A 394 2.27 11.46 17.36
C PRO A 394 3.60 10.77 17.62
N ALA A 395 3.63 9.70 18.44
CA ALA A 395 4.87 8.97 18.70
C ALA A 395 5.27 8.17 17.46
N VAL A 396 4.30 7.53 16.79
CA VAL A 396 4.53 6.78 15.54
C VAL A 396 4.97 7.72 14.43
N GLN A 397 4.31 8.88 14.27
CA GLN A 397 4.72 9.88 13.28
C GLN A 397 6.12 10.45 13.55
N LYS A 398 6.46 10.71 14.82
CA LYS A 398 7.79 11.17 15.21
C LYS A 398 8.85 10.11 14.93
N ASP A 399 8.56 8.84 15.20
CA ASP A 399 9.47 7.75 14.89
C ASP A 399 9.70 7.59 13.38
N LEU A 400 8.63 7.71 12.58
CA LEU A 400 8.71 7.67 11.12
C LEU A 400 9.54 8.85 10.57
N ASP A 401 9.33 10.08 11.04
CA ASP A 401 10.14 11.24 10.63
C ASP A 401 11.61 11.06 11.01
N ALA A 402 11.90 10.59 12.23
CA ALA A 402 13.25 10.29 12.68
C ALA A 402 13.94 9.22 11.82
N LEU A 403 13.21 8.19 11.40
CA LEU A 403 13.70 7.15 10.50
C LEU A 403 14.00 7.70 9.09
N LEU A 404 13.06 8.45 8.50
CA LEU A 404 13.16 8.90 7.11
C LEU A 404 14.07 10.11 6.93
N ARG A 405 13.87 11.16 7.74
CA ARG A 405 14.62 12.42 7.65
C ARG A 405 15.97 12.31 8.36
N GLY A 406 15.98 11.70 9.53
CA GLY A 406 17.16 11.57 10.38
C GLY A 406 18.04 10.39 10.04
N HIS A 407 17.57 9.42 9.22
CA HIS A 407 18.25 8.14 8.96
C HIS A 407 18.64 7.43 10.26
N LEU A 408 17.83 7.62 11.32
CA LEU A 408 18.13 7.09 12.65
C LEU A 408 17.80 5.60 12.72
N LYS A 409 18.74 4.81 13.22
CA LYS A 409 18.53 3.40 13.53
C LYS A 409 17.72 3.24 14.81
N ALA A 410 17.04 2.12 14.99
CA ALA A 410 16.35 1.86 16.25
C ALA A 410 17.34 1.86 17.42
N GLY A 411 16.93 2.45 18.54
CA GLY A 411 17.78 2.71 19.70
C GLY A 411 18.63 3.99 19.62
N ASN A 412 18.75 4.65 18.47
CA ASN A 412 19.41 5.95 18.39
C ASN A 412 18.63 7.02 19.16
N PRO A 413 19.31 7.95 19.86
CA PRO A 413 18.65 9.12 20.45
C PRO A 413 17.85 9.88 19.39
N GLY A 414 16.57 10.15 19.66
CA GLY A 414 15.65 10.83 18.74
C GLY A 414 14.47 9.98 18.28
N ARG A 415 14.64 8.65 18.24
CA ARG A 415 13.53 7.71 18.02
C ARG A 415 12.86 7.37 19.36
N PRO A 416 11.52 7.48 19.49
CA PRO A 416 10.79 7.20 20.74
C PRO A 416 10.61 5.68 20.95
N LEU A 417 11.72 4.93 20.95
CA LEU A 417 11.73 3.47 21.05
C LEU A 417 12.51 2.98 22.27
N ILE A 418 12.00 1.93 22.92
CA ILE A 418 12.69 1.17 23.98
C ILE A 418 13.00 -0.23 23.46
N GLU A 419 14.22 -0.70 23.65
CA GLU A 419 14.60 -2.07 23.31
C GLU A 419 13.85 -3.07 24.22
N ILE A 420 13.13 -4.03 23.62
CA ILE A 420 12.62 -5.20 24.36
C ILE A 420 13.70 -6.28 24.36
N LYS A 421 14.13 -6.64 23.15
CA LYS A 421 15.22 -7.57 22.83
C LYS A 421 15.41 -7.48 21.33
N ARG A 422 16.61 -7.19 20.81
CA ARG A 422 16.81 -7.08 19.35
C ARG A 422 16.30 -8.33 18.59
N PRO A 423 15.64 -8.14 17.43
CA PRO A 423 15.28 -6.87 16.76
C PRO A 423 13.95 -6.22 17.20
N PHE A 424 13.44 -6.53 18.39
CA PHE A 424 12.16 -6.04 18.92
C PHE A 424 12.30 -4.80 19.80
N TRP A 425 11.42 -3.85 19.52
CA TRP A 425 11.34 -2.54 20.13
C TRP A 425 9.89 -2.24 20.53
N LYS A 426 9.72 -1.36 21.50
CA LYS A 426 8.42 -0.83 21.90
C LYS A 426 8.39 0.67 21.68
N ILE A 427 7.31 1.18 21.10
CA ILE A 427 7.12 2.62 20.99
C ILE A 427 6.64 3.25 22.29
N ILE A 428 7.22 4.39 22.64
CA ILE A 428 6.91 5.14 23.87
C ILE A 428 5.80 6.16 23.57
N GLY A 429 4.56 5.84 23.96
CA GLY A 429 3.45 6.79 23.95
C GLY A 429 3.47 7.74 25.14
N ARG A 430 2.79 8.90 25.03
CA ARG A 430 2.72 9.96 26.06
C ARG A 430 2.29 9.48 27.45
N THR A 431 1.49 8.42 27.54
CA THR A 431 1.01 7.83 28.80
C THR A 431 2.06 7.11 29.63
N SER A 432 3.24 6.82 29.07
CA SER A 432 4.33 6.13 29.79
C SER A 432 5.29 7.07 30.53
N GLN A 433 5.13 8.39 30.39
CA GLN A 433 5.89 9.38 31.17
C GLN A 433 5.33 9.64 32.57
N ILE A 434 4.17 9.07 32.95
CA ILE A 434 3.52 9.33 34.26
C ILE A 434 3.94 8.32 35.35
N LYS A 435 4.87 7.39 35.08
CA LYS A 435 5.40 6.44 36.09
C LYS A 435 6.91 6.51 36.28
N ARG A 436 7.43 7.73 36.33
CA ARG A 436 8.72 8.02 36.96
C ARG A 436 8.50 9.26 37.82
N ASP A 437 8.11 9.01 39.06
CA ASP A 437 8.44 9.78 40.26
C ASP A 437 8.30 8.83 41.47
#